data_AF-A0A392R8Y7-F1
#
_entry.id   AF-A0A392R8Y7-F1
#
_cell.length_a   1.000
_cell.length_b   1.000
_cell.length_c   1.000
_cell.angle_alpha   90.00
_cell.angle_beta   90.00
_cell.angle_gamma   90.00
#
_symmetry.space_group_name_H-M   'P 1'
#
loop_
_entity.id
_entity.type
_entity.pdbx_description
1 polymer ?
#
loop_
_entity_poly.entity_id
_entity_poly.type
_entity_poly.pdbx_seq_one_letter_code
_entity_poly.pdbx_strand_id
1 'polypeptide(L)'
;GGANSSAPIFVYLGAESSIDGYPNGIGFMSENAATFKALLVYIEHRYYGKSIPFGSREDAFKNASTLGYFSSAQALADYAEILIDIKKTLQAQNSPIVVIGGSYGGS
;
A
#
# COMPACT_ATOMS: atom_id res chain seq x y z
N GLY A 1 9.28 11.83 -16.53
CA GLY A 1 8.43 11.75 -15.34
C GLY A 1 9.34 11.99 -14.17
N GLY A 2 8.98 12.90 -13.28
CA GLY A 2 9.80 13.41 -12.17
C GLY A 2 9.07 14.58 -11.53
N ALA A 3 9.58 15.13 -10.43
CA ALA A 3 8.92 16.15 -9.58
C ALA A 3 8.32 17.38 -10.31
N ASN A 4 8.66 17.62 -11.60
CA ASN A 4 8.07 18.66 -12.46
C ASN A 4 6.84 18.23 -13.27
N SER A 5 6.50 16.94 -13.32
CA SER A 5 5.26 16.46 -13.90
C SER A 5 4.37 16.02 -12.75
N SER A 6 3.19 16.62 -12.59
CA SER A 6 2.11 16.19 -11.68
C SER A 6 1.55 14.81 -12.06
N ALA A 7 2.42 13.88 -12.42
CA ALA A 7 2.13 12.52 -12.79
C ALA A 7 1.56 11.79 -11.56
N PRO A 8 0.53 10.96 -11.74
CA PRO A 8 -0.14 10.30 -10.64
C PRO A 8 0.75 9.25 -9.98
N ILE A 9 0.46 8.98 -8.72
CA ILE A 9 0.92 7.81 -8.01
C ILE A 9 -0.28 6.86 -7.96
N PHE A 10 -0.14 5.70 -8.60
CA PHE A 10 -1.12 4.61 -8.49
C PHE A 10 -0.72 3.75 -7.30
N VAL A 11 -1.65 3.59 -6.38
CA VAL A 11 -1.42 2.90 -5.12
C VAL A 11 -2.35 1.70 -5.03
N TYR A 12 -1.78 0.51 -4.86
CA TYR A 12 -2.52 -0.67 -4.47
C TYR A 12 -2.50 -0.82 -2.95
N LEU A 13 -3.67 -0.81 -2.32
CA LEU A 13 -3.80 -1.15 -0.91
C LEU A 13 -3.91 -2.68 -0.81
N GLY A 14 -2.88 -3.30 -0.23
CA GLY A 14 -2.85 -4.72 0.03
C GLY A 14 -4.08 -5.14 0.83
N ALA A 15 -4.68 -6.25 0.44
CA ALA A 15 -5.88 -6.73 1.08
C ALA A 15 -5.52 -7.74 2.18
N GLU A 16 -5.92 -8.97 2.00
CA GLU A 16 -5.95 -10.05 2.98
C GLU A 16 -4.97 -11.18 2.64
N SER A 17 -3.84 -10.82 2.00
CA SER A 17 -2.80 -11.75 1.58
C SER A 17 -1.43 -11.07 1.35
N SER A 18 -0.39 -11.87 1.06
CA SER A 18 0.95 -11.38 0.71
C SER A 18 0.92 -10.57 -0.59
N ILE A 19 1.68 -9.47 -0.65
CA ILE A 19 1.73 -8.60 -1.82
C ILE A 19 2.63 -9.13 -2.95
N ASP A 20 3.54 -10.07 -2.67
CA ASP A 20 4.65 -10.46 -3.58
C ASP A 20 4.19 -10.88 -5.01
N GLY A 21 2.95 -11.34 -5.18
CA GLY A 21 2.38 -11.72 -6.50
C GLY A 21 1.55 -10.65 -7.20
N TYR A 22 1.12 -9.61 -6.49
CA TYR A 22 0.18 -8.60 -7.00
C TYR A 22 0.74 -7.73 -8.14
N PRO A 23 2.01 -7.27 -8.11
CA PRO A 23 2.58 -6.50 -9.20
C PRO A 23 2.53 -7.20 -10.57
N ASN A 24 2.55 -8.54 -10.57
CA ASN A 24 2.46 -9.36 -11.78
C ASN A 24 1.04 -9.91 -12.04
N GLY A 25 0.19 -9.94 -11.01
CA GLY A 25 -1.15 -10.53 -11.07
C GLY A 25 -2.28 -9.55 -11.39
N ILE A 26 -2.12 -8.26 -11.08
CA ILE A 26 -3.11 -7.22 -11.37
C ILE A 26 -2.56 -6.27 -12.45
N GLY A 27 -2.96 -6.54 -13.70
CA GLY A 27 -2.47 -5.82 -14.88
C GLY A 27 -2.86 -4.34 -14.92
N PHE A 28 -4.00 -3.94 -14.34
CA PHE A 28 -4.53 -2.58 -14.53
C PHE A 28 -3.51 -1.47 -14.20
N MET A 29 -2.80 -1.58 -13.06
CA MET A 29 -1.81 -0.58 -12.67
C MET A 29 -0.61 -0.57 -13.61
N SER A 30 -0.03 -1.73 -13.90
CA SER A 30 1.18 -1.86 -14.73
C SER A 30 0.92 -1.53 -16.20
N GLU A 31 -0.22 -1.95 -16.75
CA GLU A 31 -0.66 -1.67 -18.12
C GLU A 31 -0.89 -0.18 -18.37
N ASN A 32 -1.35 0.56 -17.35
CA ASN A 32 -1.62 1.99 -17.46
C ASN A 32 -0.44 2.88 -17.03
N ALA A 33 0.55 2.34 -16.31
CA ALA A 33 1.66 3.11 -15.74
C ALA A 33 2.41 3.95 -16.79
N ALA A 34 2.72 3.36 -17.94
CA ALA A 34 3.45 4.04 -19.01
C ALA A 34 2.67 5.22 -19.60
N THR A 35 1.37 5.04 -19.83
CA THR A 35 0.45 6.05 -20.38
C THR A 35 0.38 7.28 -19.47
N PHE A 36 0.21 7.06 -18.17
CA PHE A 36 0.09 8.15 -17.20
C PHE A 36 1.44 8.62 -16.66
N LYS A 37 2.54 7.96 -17.04
CA LYS A 37 3.88 8.14 -16.44
C LYS A 37 3.82 7.99 -14.92
N ALA A 38 2.97 7.07 -14.45
CA ALA A 38 2.62 6.91 -13.06
C ALA A 38 3.72 6.20 -12.26
N LEU A 39 3.89 6.61 -11.01
CA LEU A 39 4.61 5.81 -10.03
C LEU A 39 3.66 4.71 -9.53
N LEU A 40 4.13 3.46 -9.50
CA LEU A 40 3.37 2.35 -8.91
C LEU A 40 3.85 2.10 -7.49
N VAL A 41 2.92 2.05 -6.55
CA VAL A 41 3.17 1.73 -5.15
C VAL A 41 2.24 0.60 -4.75
N TYR A 42 2.79 -0.48 -4.22
CA TYR A 42 2.03 -1.59 -3.66
C TYR A 42 2.36 -1.65 -2.18
N ILE A 43 1.35 -1.49 -1.33
CA ILE A 43 1.55 -1.47 0.12
C ILE A 43 0.94 -2.73 0.72
N GLU A 44 1.77 -3.57 1.32
CA GLU A 44 1.29 -4.79 1.98
C GLU A 44 0.52 -4.44 3.26
N HIS A 45 -0.58 -5.14 3.50
CA HIS A 45 -1.37 -4.95 4.71
C HIS A 45 -0.63 -5.52 5.93
N ARG A 46 -0.68 -4.80 7.05
CA ARG A 46 -0.20 -5.32 8.34
C ARG A 46 -0.78 -6.72 8.63
N TYR A 47 -0.02 -7.61 9.26
CA TYR A 47 -0.38 -9.02 9.55
C TYR A 47 -0.40 -9.98 8.35
N TYR A 48 -0.14 -9.50 7.14
CA TYR A 48 -0.03 -10.34 5.94
C TYR A 48 1.38 -10.33 5.36
N GLY A 49 1.70 -11.40 4.63
CA GLY A 49 3.00 -11.59 3.99
C GLY A 49 4.17 -11.39 4.94
N LYS A 50 5.01 -10.40 4.65
CA LYS A 50 6.21 -10.05 5.41
C LYS A 50 5.96 -8.93 6.41
N SER A 51 4.85 -8.22 6.27
CA SER A 51 4.47 -7.08 7.10
C SER A 51 3.83 -7.54 8.41
N ILE A 52 4.64 -8.17 9.27
CA ILE A 52 4.20 -8.74 10.56
C ILE A 52 4.70 -7.86 11.71
N PRO A 53 3.79 -7.18 12.45
CA PRO A 53 4.16 -6.41 13.64
C PRO A 53 4.70 -7.31 14.75
N PHE A 54 5.37 -6.71 15.75
CA PHE A 54 5.87 -7.42 16.94
C PHE A 54 6.93 -8.50 16.67
N GLY A 55 7.54 -8.51 15.47
CA GLY A 55 8.72 -9.29 15.13
C GLY A 55 8.45 -10.71 14.64
N SER A 56 7.35 -11.36 15.06
CA SER A 56 6.98 -12.71 14.62
C SER A 56 5.48 -12.87 14.45
N ARG A 57 5.05 -13.85 13.64
CA ARG A 57 3.63 -14.17 13.50
C ARG A 57 3.08 -14.76 14.80
N GLU A 58 3.88 -15.52 15.54
CA GLU A 58 3.43 -16.02 16.84
C GLU A 58 3.12 -14.87 17.80
N ASP A 59 3.99 -13.86 17.89
CA ASP A 59 3.80 -12.73 18.80
C ASP A 59 2.67 -11.80 18.36
N ALA A 60 2.56 -11.54 17.05
CA ALA A 60 1.50 -10.70 16.49
C ALA A 60 0.09 -11.25 16.79
N PHE A 61 -0.08 -12.57 16.79
CA PHE A 61 -1.37 -13.23 17.02
C PHE A 61 -1.52 -13.80 18.45
N LYS A 62 -0.58 -13.51 19.35
CA LYS A 62 -0.48 -14.13 20.69
C LYS A 62 -1.67 -13.85 21.61
N ASN A 63 -2.19 -12.62 21.63
CA ASN A 63 -3.24 -12.22 22.57
C ASN A 63 -4.06 -11.04 22.02
N ALA A 64 -5.14 -10.69 22.72
CA ALA A 64 -6.06 -9.63 22.30
C ALA A 64 -5.39 -8.24 22.19
N SER A 65 -4.32 -7.97 22.94
CA SER A 65 -3.63 -6.68 22.88
C SER A 65 -2.80 -6.54 21.61
N THR A 66 -2.10 -7.60 21.19
CA THR A 66 -1.39 -7.59 19.91
C THR A 66 -2.37 -7.72 18.74
N LEU A 67 -3.40 -8.57 18.85
CA LEU A 67 -4.40 -8.72 17.79
C LEU A 67 -5.27 -7.47 17.59
N GLY A 68 -5.41 -6.61 18.60
CA GLY A 68 -6.17 -5.36 18.50
C GLY A 68 -5.65 -4.39 17.42
N TYR A 69 -4.39 -4.52 17.00
CA TYR A 69 -3.81 -3.74 15.90
C TYR A 69 -4.14 -4.30 14.52
N PHE A 70 -4.75 -5.49 14.43
CA PHE A 70 -5.19 -6.10 13.19
C PHE A 70 -6.59 -5.62 12.81
N SER A 71 -6.69 -4.38 12.31
CA SER A 71 -7.95 -3.78 11.85
C SER A 71 -7.74 -2.89 10.62
N SER A 72 -8.82 -2.67 9.87
CA SER A 72 -8.82 -1.82 8.67
C SER A 72 -8.48 -0.36 8.99
N ALA A 73 -8.97 0.19 10.11
CA ALA A 73 -8.65 1.56 10.53
C ALA A 73 -7.14 1.74 10.77
N GLN A 74 -6.53 0.73 11.38
CA GLN A 74 -5.10 0.68 11.64
C GLN A 74 -4.29 0.50 10.35
N ALA A 75 -4.73 -0.35 9.41
CA ALA A 75 -4.10 -0.49 8.11
C ALA A 75 -4.20 0.80 7.28
N LEU A 76 -5.35 1.47 7.29
CA LEU A 76 -5.53 2.76 6.62
C LEU A 76 -4.60 3.84 7.17
N ALA A 77 -4.35 3.84 8.49
CA ALA A 77 -3.37 4.72 9.11
C ALA A 77 -1.95 4.46 8.58
N ASP A 78 -1.53 3.19 8.46
CA ASP A 78 -0.22 2.85 7.85
C ASP A 78 -0.12 3.35 6.41
N TYR A 79 -1.17 3.10 5.61
CA TYR A 79 -1.20 3.52 4.22
C TYR A 79 -1.08 5.03 4.08
N ALA A 80 -1.79 5.79 4.91
CA ALA A 80 -1.69 7.24 4.93
C ALA A 80 -0.27 7.71 5.28
N GLU A 81 0.34 7.13 6.33
CA GLU A 81 1.69 7.50 6.76
C GLU A 81 2.74 7.21 5.68
N ILE A 82 2.68 6.01 5.08
CA ILE A 82 3.58 5.60 3.99
C ILE A 82 3.43 6.52 2.78
N LEU A 83 2.21 6.89 2.39
CA LEU A 83 1.99 7.77 1.25
C LEU A 83 2.46 9.20 1.49
N ILE A 84 2.31 9.70 2.73
CA ILE A 84 2.87 10.99 3.14
C ILE A 84 4.40 10.95 3.06
N ASP A 85 5.02 9.88 3.55
CA ASP A 85 6.48 9.72 3.49
C ASP A 85 6.98 9.65 2.05
N ILE A 86 6.37 8.82 1.20
CA ILE A 86 6.71 8.72 -0.23
C ILE A 86 6.64 10.10 -0.90
N LYS A 87 5.57 10.87 -0.68
CA LYS A 87 5.44 12.21 -1.25
C LYS A 87 6.53 13.16 -0.77
N LYS A 88 6.92 13.09 0.51
CA LYS A 88 8.00 13.92 1.07
C LYS A 88 9.35 13.51 0.48
N THR A 89 9.68 12.23 0.56
CA THR A 89 10.96 11.65 0.12
C THR A 89 11.19 11.86 -1.38
N LEU A 90 10.14 11.75 -2.21
CA LEU A 90 10.24 11.94 -3.66
C LEU A 90 9.93 13.37 -4.13
N GLN A 91 9.69 14.31 -3.21
CA GLN A 91 9.27 15.69 -3.51
C GLN A 91 8.04 15.76 -4.44
N ALA A 92 7.10 14.80 -4.28
CA ALA A 92 5.94 14.58 -5.14
C ALA A 92 4.63 15.13 -4.53
N GLN A 93 4.70 16.27 -3.83
CA GLN A 93 3.54 16.84 -3.11
C GLN A 93 2.34 17.10 -4.03
N ASN A 94 2.62 17.57 -5.25
CA ASN A 94 1.62 17.91 -6.26
C ASN A 94 1.15 16.71 -7.10
N SER A 95 1.75 15.53 -6.92
CA SER A 95 1.29 14.32 -7.62
C SER A 95 -0.05 13.85 -7.04
N PRO A 96 -1.09 13.68 -7.86
CA PRO A 96 -2.34 13.09 -7.39
C PRO A 96 -2.10 11.62 -7.01
N ILE A 97 -2.78 11.15 -5.98
CA ILE A 97 -2.79 9.73 -5.60
C ILE A 97 -4.10 9.14 -6.08
N VAL A 98 -4.02 8.05 -6.85
CA VAL A 98 -5.17 7.23 -7.23
C VAL A 98 -5.01 5.91 -6.51
N VAL A 99 -6.00 5.56 -5.69
CA VAL A 99 -6.03 4.30 -4.96
C VAL A 99 -6.79 3.26 -5.76
N ILE A 100 -6.21 2.07 -5.88
CA ILE A 100 -6.76 0.90 -6.52
C ILE A 100 -6.85 -0.20 -5.47
N GLY A 101 -8.01 -0.82 -5.37
CA GLY A 101 -8.27 -1.92 -4.45
C GLY A 101 -9.40 -2.79 -4.98
N GLY A 102 -9.43 -4.04 -4.53
CA GLY A 102 -10.50 -4.98 -4.82
C GLY A 102 -10.79 -5.85 -3.61
N SER A 103 -12.01 -6.38 -3.50
CA SER A 103 -12.46 -7.11 -2.30
C SER A 103 -12.28 -6.23 -1.05
N TYR A 104 -11.68 -6.77 0.01
CA TYR A 104 -11.35 -6.06 1.24
C TYR A 104 -10.47 -4.83 0.99
N GLY A 105 -9.48 -4.91 0.10
CA GLY A 105 -8.62 -3.77 -0.23
C GLY A 105 -9.34 -2.62 -0.96
N GLY A 106 -10.54 -2.87 -1.50
CA GLY A 106 -11.37 -1.86 -2.14
C GLY A 106 -12.49 -1.31 -1.26
N SER A 107 -12.68 -1.85 -0.05
CA SER A 107 -13.72 -1.45 0.91
C SER A 107 -13.17 -0.46 1.93
#